data_AF-A0A3P8Z1C6-F1
#
_entry.id   AF-A0A3P8Z1C6-F1
#
_cell.length_a   1.000
_cell.length_b   1.000
_cell.length_c   1.000
_cell.angle_alpha   90.00
_cell.angle_beta   90.00
_cell.angle_gamma   90.00
#
_symmetry.space_group_name_H-M   'P 1'
#
loop_
_entity.id
_entity.type
_entity.pdbx_description
1 polymer ?
#
loop_
_entity_poly.entity_id
_entity_poly.type
_entity_poly.pdbx_seq_one_letter_code
_entity_poly.pdbx_strand_id
1 'polypeptide(L)'
;MADHDTIRLRVFSLNCWGIRYLSKHRLERYAMIGELLSREQHDIVLLQEVWSENDFLGLKRKLSSSHPHSHYFKSGVIGSGLATFSRHRIHDAFLYRYSLNGYPYMAHHGDWFGGKAVGVVILKIGRLTAHVYVTHLHAEYCRDKDSYLPHRVVQAWELQHFIRHTSSGADLVILGGDLNMHPQDLGTRLLRTYTGLLDGYTETAKFDGCEGGITLIADNPFINPKELCPFENGVRIDYILYKVMYNLVSKKVGTPHKMLMTTECNHSSGISSSTVHNIIKRFRESGEISVYNRPGRRSRQYWMAVIFAPSGGTALKTDKILLWKSLHGFRNTSENHCL
;
A
#
# COMPACT_ATOMS: atom_id res chain seq x y z
N MET A 1 -40.56 16.27 8.83
CA MET A 1 -39.15 16.39 9.26
C MET A 1 -38.33 15.65 8.22
N ALA A 2 -37.48 16.35 7.46
CA ALA A 2 -36.66 15.73 6.43
C ALA A 2 -35.58 14.89 7.13
N ASP A 3 -35.54 13.60 6.84
CA ASP A 3 -34.49 12.69 7.27
C ASP A 3 -33.16 13.20 6.72
N HIS A 4 -32.23 13.52 7.62
CA HIS A 4 -30.89 13.95 7.21
C HIS A 4 -30.17 12.71 6.69
N ASP A 5 -30.15 12.53 5.36
CA ASP A 5 -29.39 11.48 4.67
C ASP A 5 -27.94 11.50 5.17
N THR A 6 -27.66 10.63 6.14
CA THR A 6 -26.36 10.42 6.74
C THR A 6 -25.68 9.38 5.89
N ILE A 7 -24.69 9.80 5.09
CA ILE A 7 -23.90 8.87 4.30
C ILE A 7 -22.82 8.29 5.20
N ARG A 8 -22.90 6.97 5.45
CA ARG A 8 -21.84 6.19 6.10
C ARG A 8 -21.02 5.51 5.01
N LEU A 9 -19.71 5.66 5.10
CA LEU A 9 -18.76 5.04 4.17
C LEU A 9 -17.70 4.27 4.96
N ARG A 10 -17.43 3.02 4.57
CA ARG A 10 -16.38 2.17 5.12
C ARG A 10 -15.22 2.08 4.13
N VAL A 11 -14.08 2.62 4.51
CA VAL A 11 -12.86 2.64 3.69
C VAL A 11 -11.82 1.73 4.34
N PHE A 12 -11.19 0.88 3.53
CA PHE A 12 -10.13 -0.02 3.94
C PHE A 12 -8.86 0.29 3.16
N SER A 13 -7.71 0.29 3.84
CA SER A 13 -6.40 0.40 3.18
C SER A 13 -5.46 -0.69 3.68
N LEU A 14 -4.69 -1.30 2.78
CA LEU A 14 -3.75 -2.36 3.14
C LEU A 14 -2.56 -2.43 2.17
N ASN A 15 -1.35 -2.40 2.74
CA ASN A 15 -0.16 -2.88 2.06
C ASN A 15 -0.18 -4.43 2.05
N CYS A 16 -0.32 -5.02 0.85
CA CYS A 16 -0.48 -6.46 0.67
C CYS A 16 0.83 -7.25 0.75
N TRP A 17 1.99 -6.58 0.75
CA TRP A 17 3.31 -7.20 0.67
C TRP A 17 3.38 -8.28 -0.42
N GLY A 18 3.11 -7.89 -1.67
CA GLY A 18 2.98 -8.77 -2.83
C GLY A 18 4.22 -8.87 -3.71
N ILE A 19 5.39 -8.49 -3.22
CA ILE A 19 6.65 -8.45 -3.99
C ILE A 19 6.97 -9.86 -4.49
N ARG A 20 7.06 -10.02 -5.81
CA ARG A 20 7.35 -11.31 -6.45
C ARG A 20 8.72 -11.82 -5.99
N TYR A 21 8.79 -13.11 -5.64
CA TYR A 21 9.99 -13.83 -5.16
C TYR A 21 10.51 -13.44 -3.77
N LEU A 22 10.23 -12.24 -3.26
CA LEU A 22 10.61 -11.84 -1.89
C LEU A 22 9.53 -12.20 -0.86
N SER A 23 8.26 -12.04 -1.23
CA SER A 23 7.14 -12.18 -0.28
C SER A 23 6.84 -13.65 -0.03
N LYS A 24 7.03 -14.09 1.22
CA LYS A 24 6.70 -15.45 1.67
C LYS A 24 5.18 -15.64 1.73
N HIS A 25 4.72 -16.84 1.39
CA HIS A 25 3.30 -17.22 1.41
C HIS A 25 2.39 -16.25 0.64
N ARG A 26 2.87 -15.70 -0.47
CA ARG A 26 2.15 -14.69 -1.24
C ARG A 26 0.78 -15.20 -1.72
N LEU A 27 0.70 -16.42 -2.25
CA LEU A 27 -0.55 -16.95 -2.80
C LEU A 27 -1.61 -17.15 -1.70
N GLU A 28 -1.20 -17.72 -0.58
CA GLU A 28 -2.03 -17.97 0.60
C GLU A 28 -2.52 -16.65 1.19
N ARG A 29 -1.63 -15.65 1.30
CA ARG A 29 -1.96 -14.31 1.78
C ARG A 29 -3.00 -13.63 0.89
N TYR A 30 -2.82 -13.65 -0.43
CA TYR A 30 -3.80 -13.06 -1.35
C TYR A 30 -5.15 -13.78 -1.33
N ALA A 31 -5.16 -15.10 -1.15
CA ALA A 31 -6.40 -15.85 -0.95
C ALA A 31 -7.14 -15.40 0.33
N MET A 32 -6.40 -15.24 1.44
CA MET A 32 -6.96 -14.76 2.71
C MET A 32 -7.43 -13.30 2.63
N ILE A 33 -6.67 -12.42 1.97
CA ILE A 33 -7.06 -11.02 1.73
C ILE A 33 -8.37 -10.99 0.94
N GLY A 34 -8.49 -11.77 -0.14
CA GLY A 34 -9.72 -11.85 -0.92
C GLY A 34 -10.93 -12.35 -0.12
N GLU A 35 -10.74 -13.33 0.77
CA GLU A 35 -11.80 -13.82 1.66
C GLU A 35 -12.24 -12.75 2.67
N LEU A 36 -11.27 -12.11 3.35
CA LEU A 36 -11.52 -11.02 4.29
C LEU A 36 -12.32 -9.89 3.63
N LEU A 37 -11.82 -9.39 2.50
CA LEU A 37 -12.45 -8.27 1.79
C LEU A 37 -13.85 -8.62 1.30
N SER A 38 -14.08 -9.86 0.89
CA SER A 38 -15.41 -10.33 0.49
C SER A 38 -16.40 -10.38 1.65
N ARG A 39 -15.94 -10.75 2.85
CA ARG A 39 -16.78 -10.86 4.05
C ARG A 39 -17.09 -9.51 4.68
N GLU A 40 -16.07 -8.67 4.84
CA GLU A 40 -16.21 -7.41 5.57
C GLU A 40 -16.98 -6.35 4.79
N GLN A 41 -17.12 -6.48 3.46
CA GLN A 41 -17.93 -5.63 2.59
C GLN A 41 -17.71 -4.12 2.81
N HIS A 42 -16.45 -3.68 2.81
CA HIS A 42 -16.09 -2.27 2.77
C HIS A 42 -16.67 -1.61 1.49
N ASP A 43 -16.89 -0.30 1.51
CA ASP A 43 -17.38 0.41 0.33
C ASP A 43 -16.24 0.69 -0.66
N ILE A 44 -15.05 0.95 -0.12
CA ILE A 44 -13.84 1.29 -0.84
C ILE A 44 -12.66 0.55 -0.21
N VAL A 45 -11.83 -0.06 -1.05
CA VAL A 45 -10.63 -0.81 -0.68
C VAL A 45 -9.46 -0.25 -1.47
N LEU A 46 -8.40 0.14 -0.77
CA LEU A 46 -7.20 0.78 -1.30
C LEU A 46 -5.99 -0.11 -0.99
N LEU A 47 -5.43 -0.76 -2.01
CA LEU A 47 -4.35 -1.73 -1.83
C LEU A 47 -3.03 -1.17 -2.34
N GLN A 48 -1.97 -1.42 -1.57
CA GLN A 48 -0.58 -1.17 -1.94
C GLN A 48 0.16 -2.50 -2.13
N GLU A 49 1.28 -2.47 -2.82
CA GLU A 49 2.12 -3.64 -3.14
C GLU A 49 1.41 -4.80 -3.86
N VAL A 50 0.40 -4.49 -4.66
CA VAL A 50 -0.19 -5.41 -5.64
C VAL A 50 0.65 -5.41 -6.92
N TRP A 51 1.85 -5.97 -6.84
CA TRP A 51 2.84 -5.91 -7.93
C TRP A 51 2.51 -6.83 -9.11
N SER A 52 1.76 -7.92 -8.88
CA SER A 52 1.43 -8.88 -9.92
C SER A 52 0.03 -8.63 -10.47
N GLU A 53 -0.07 -8.47 -11.79
CA GLU A 53 -1.38 -8.40 -12.47
C GLU A 53 -2.21 -9.66 -12.23
N ASN A 54 -1.57 -10.83 -12.12
CA ASN A 54 -2.27 -12.08 -11.79
C ASN A 54 -2.91 -12.04 -10.39
N ASP A 55 -2.21 -11.48 -9.40
CA ASP A 55 -2.74 -11.33 -8.04
C ASP A 55 -3.93 -10.34 -8.04
N PHE A 56 -3.81 -9.22 -8.77
CA PHE A 56 -4.91 -8.28 -8.98
C PHE A 56 -6.12 -8.95 -9.65
N LEU A 57 -5.93 -9.68 -10.74
CA LEU A 57 -7.01 -10.38 -11.45
C LEU A 57 -7.63 -11.49 -10.60
N GLY A 58 -6.85 -12.12 -9.74
CA GLY A 58 -7.33 -13.05 -8.72
C GLY A 58 -8.30 -12.38 -7.75
N LEU A 59 -7.87 -11.26 -7.14
CA LEU A 59 -8.72 -10.45 -6.27
C LEU A 59 -9.97 -9.93 -6.98
N LYS A 60 -9.83 -9.43 -8.22
CA LYS A 60 -10.96 -8.94 -9.03
C LYS A 60 -12.02 -10.01 -9.26
N ARG A 61 -11.62 -11.26 -9.54
CA ARG A 61 -12.58 -12.36 -9.66
C ARG A 61 -13.25 -12.67 -8.33
N LYS A 62 -12.46 -12.81 -7.26
CA LYS A 62 -12.95 -13.13 -5.91
C LYS A 62 -13.91 -12.07 -5.35
N LEU A 63 -13.66 -10.80 -5.64
CA LEU A 63 -14.42 -9.65 -5.15
C LEU A 63 -15.52 -9.18 -6.11
N SER A 64 -15.75 -9.86 -7.24
CA SER A 64 -16.69 -9.40 -8.26
C SER A 64 -18.11 -9.11 -7.76
N SER A 65 -18.59 -9.86 -6.76
CA SER A 65 -19.91 -9.66 -6.15
C SER A 65 -19.96 -8.56 -5.08
N SER A 66 -18.88 -8.39 -4.31
CA SER A 66 -18.82 -7.41 -3.22
C SER A 66 -18.33 -6.05 -3.71
N HIS A 67 -17.31 -6.01 -4.58
CA HIS A 67 -16.68 -4.82 -5.13
C HIS A 67 -16.57 -4.94 -6.67
N PRO A 68 -17.69 -4.78 -7.40
CA PRO A 68 -17.74 -5.00 -8.85
C PRO A 68 -16.87 -4.02 -9.65
N HIS A 69 -16.54 -2.86 -9.07
CA HIS A 69 -15.71 -1.85 -9.72
C HIS A 69 -14.29 -1.89 -9.18
N SER A 70 -13.31 -1.97 -10.07
CA SER A 70 -11.89 -2.00 -9.69
C SER A 70 -11.01 -1.33 -10.72
N HIS A 71 -9.90 -0.78 -10.25
CA HIS A 71 -8.86 -0.19 -11.09
C HIS A 71 -7.48 -0.63 -10.61
N TYR A 72 -6.64 -1.03 -11.57
CA TYR A 72 -5.24 -1.38 -11.33
C TYR A 72 -4.35 -0.32 -11.97
N PHE A 73 -3.57 0.37 -11.16
CA PHE A 73 -2.75 1.49 -11.61
C PHE A 73 -1.44 0.98 -12.21
N LYS A 74 -1.44 0.65 -13.50
CA LYS A 74 -0.23 0.19 -14.18
C LYS A 74 0.76 1.35 -14.39
N SER A 75 2.04 1.14 -14.09
CA SER A 75 3.13 2.05 -14.44
C SER A 75 4.46 1.34 -14.67
N GLY A 76 5.25 1.84 -15.63
CA GLY A 76 6.62 1.33 -15.85
C GLY A 76 6.66 -0.17 -16.17
N VAL A 77 7.76 -0.83 -15.81
CA VAL A 77 8.02 -2.25 -16.13
C VAL A 77 7.36 -3.21 -15.13
N ILE A 78 7.31 -2.84 -13.85
CA ILE A 78 6.82 -3.71 -12.75
C ILE A 78 5.43 -3.29 -12.21
N GLY A 79 4.89 -2.13 -12.61
CA GLY A 79 3.65 -1.58 -12.07
C GLY A 79 3.90 -0.56 -10.96
N SER A 80 2.84 0.10 -10.45
CA SER A 80 2.91 0.99 -9.27
C SER A 80 2.67 0.24 -7.95
N GLY A 81 2.16 -0.99 -8.05
CA GLY A 81 1.69 -1.77 -6.91
C GLY A 81 0.36 -1.28 -6.33
N LEU A 82 -0.33 -0.32 -6.96
CA LEU A 82 -1.56 0.25 -6.42
C LEU A 82 -2.81 -0.34 -7.09
N ALA A 83 -3.82 -0.65 -6.29
CA ALA A 83 -5.14 -1.07 -6.77
C ALA A 83 -6.26 -0.49 -5.92
N THR A 84 -7.39 -0.18 -6.55
CA THR A 84 -8.62 0.22 -5.86
C THR A 84 -9.75 -0.74 -6.22
N PHE A 85 -10.51 -1.16 -5.23
CA PHE A 85 -11.79 -1.87 -5.39
C PHE A 85 -12.90 -1.06 -4.72
N SER A 86 -14.10 -1.07 -5.31
CA SER A 86 -15.20 -0.20 -4.91
C SER A 86 -16.55 -0.85 -5.17
N ARG A 87 -17.50 -0.63 -4.26
CA ARG A 87 -18.93 -0.90 -4.47
C ARG A 87 -19.55 0.11 -5.42
N HIS A 88 -19.01 1.33 -5.44
CA HIS A 88 -19.46 2.44 -6.26
C HIS A 88 -18.74 2.46 -7.60
N ARG A 89 -19.45 2.92 -8.64
CA ARG A 89 -18.89 3.02 -10.00
C ARG A 89 -17.70 3.98 -10.03
N ILE A 90 -16.61 3.51 -10.63
CA ILE A 90 -15.46 4.34 -10.98
C ILE A 90 -15.78 5.06 -12.29
N HIS A 91 -15.80 6.39 -12.25
CA HIS A 91 -16.06 7.25 -13.40
C HIS A 91 -14.79 7.62 -14.15
N ASP A 92 -13.72 7.86 -13.41
CA ASP A 92 -12.43 8.20 -13.96
C ASP A 92 -11.32 7.68 -13.05
N ALA A 93 -10.12 7.51 -13.60
CA ALA A 93 -8.94 7.09 -12.88
C ALA A 93 -7.68 7.72 -13.49
N PHE A 94 -6.81 8.23 -12.63
CA PHE A 94 -5.55 8.85 -13.04
C PHE A 94 -4.40 8.38 -12.16
N LEU A 95 -3.20 8.30 -12.73
CA LEU A 95 -1.98 7.91 -12.03
C LEU A 95 -0.93 9.01 -12.17
N TYR A 96 -0.41 9.48 -11.03
CA TYR A 96 0.75 10.35 -10.98
C TYR A 96 1.94 9.59 -10.39
N ARG A 97 3.00 9.44 -11.19
CA ARG A 97 4.27 8.85 -10.73
C ARG A 97 5.13 9.93 -10.10
N TYR A 98 5.66 9.66 -8.92
CA TYR A 98 6.56 10.60 -8.26
C TYR A 98 7.88 10.77 -9.02
N SER A 99 8.48 11.95 -8.91
CA SER A 99 9.73 12.26 -9.61
C SER A 99 10.94 11.53 -9.02
N LEU A 100 10.94 11.27 -7.72
CA LEU A 100 12.08 10.69 -7.00
C LEU A 100 11.71 9.35 -6.34
N ASN A 101 12.22 8.24 -6.90
CA ASN A 101 11.81 6.87 -6.53
C ASN A 101 12.97 5.96 -6.08
N GLY A 102 14.10 6.51 -5.66
CA GLY A 102 15.25 5.72 -5.22
C GLY A 102 16.46 5.88 -6.14
N TYR A 103 17.48 5.07 -5.89
CA TYR A 103 18.74 5.12 -6.65
C TYR A 103 18.86 3.91 -7.58
N PRO A 104 19.12 4.11 -8.89
CA PRO A 104 19.18 3.00 -9.86
C PRO A 104 20.19 1.90 -9.50
N TYR A 105 21.29 2.27 -8.84
CA TYR A 105 22.37 1.36 -8.46
C TYR A 105 22.07 0.55 -7.18
N MET A 106 21.03 0.91 -6.42
CA MET A 106 20.60 0.18 -5.22
C MET A 106 19.60 -0.91 -5.60
N ALA A 107 20.06 -1.90 -6.37
CA ALA A 107 19.20 -2.94 -6.93
C ALA A 107 18.41 -3.74 -5.89
N HIS A 108 18.91 -3.81 -4.66
CA HIS A 108 18.28 -4.48 -3.52
C HIS A 108 17.13 -3.68 -2.89
N HIS A 109 16.99 -2.39 -3.22
CA HIS A 109 15.89 -1.53 -2.76
C HIS A 109 14.88 -1.38 -3.90
N GLY A 110 13.80 -2.17 -3.82
CA GLY A 110 12.86 -2.40 -4.91
C GLY A 110 12.08 -1.17 -5.39
N ASP A 111 12.08 -0.08 -4.61
CA ASP A 111 11.35 1.16 -4.86
C ASP A 111 11.73 1.82 -6.20
N TRP A 112 13.00 1.71 -6.61
CA TRP A 112 13.44 2.26 -7.90
C TRP A 112 12.74 1.58 -9.08
N PHE A 113 12.59 0.25 -9.01
CA PHE A 113 12.00 -0.55 -10.09
C PHE A 113 10.46 -0.49 -10.09
N GLY A 114 9.86 -0.31 -8.91
CA GLY A 114 8.41 -0.27 -8.69
C GLY A 114 7.76 1.11 -8.87
N GLY A 115 8.52 2.17 -9.15
CA GLY A 115 8.01 3.51 -9.49
C GLY A 115 6.85 3.99 -8.61
N LYS A 116 7.15 4.47 -7.39
CA LYS A 116 6.15 4.96 -6.43
C LYS A 116 5.28 6.06 -7.04
N ALA A 117 4.02 6.08 -6.61
CA ALA A 117 2.98 6.87 -7.26
C ALA A 117 1.81 7.17 -6.32
N VAL A 118 0.91 8.02 -6.80
CA VAL A 118 -0.46 8.15 -6.30
C VAL A 118 -1.44 7.91 -7.43
N GLY A 119 -2.34 6.95 -7.21
CA GLY A 119 -3.51 6.73 -8.05
C GLY A 119 -4.70 7.49 -7.47
N VAL A 120 -5.56 8.04 -8.32
CA VAL A 120 -6.86 8.60 -7.93
C VAL A 120 -7.96 7.94 -8.74
N VAL A 121 -9.07 7.61 -8.09
CA VAL A 121 -10.34 7.29 -8.76
C VAL A 121 -11.41 8.31 -8.38
N ILE A 122 -12.28 8.64 -9.33
CA ILE A 122 -13.45 9.47 -9.11
C ILE A 122 -14.67 8.56 -8.99
N LEU A 123 -15.34 8.59 -7.82
CA LEU A 123 -16.51 7.78 -7.51
C LEU A 123 -17.76 8.65 -7.38
N LYS A 124 -18.92 8.08 -7.76
CA LYS A 124 -20.24 8.64 -7.40
C LYS A 124 -20.85 7.83 -6.27
N ILE A 125 -20.99 8.48 -5.10
CA ILE A 125 -21.57 7.89 -3.88
C ILE A 125 -22.90 8.59 -3.64
N GLY A 126 -23.98 8.00 -4.16
CA GLY A 126 -25.27 8.69 -4.24
C GLY A 126 -25.14 9.95 -5.10
N ARG A 127 -25.37 11.12 -4.50
CA ARG A 127 -25.21 12.43 -5.16
C ARG A 127 -23.81 13.03 -5.03
N LEU A 128 -22.98 12.48 -4.14
CA LEU A 128 -21.64 13.01 -3.86
C LEU A 128 -20.61 12.52 -4.88
N THR A 129 -19.69 13.40 -5.22
CA THR A 129 -18.49 13.11 -6.00
C THR A 129 -17.32 12.93 -5.04
N ALA A 130 -16.82 11.70 -4.93
CA ALA A 130 -15.66 11.40 -4.08
C ALA A 130 -14.40 11.23 -4.93
N HIS A 131 -13.35 11.95 -4.59
CA HIS A 131 -12.01 11.75 -5.15
C HIS A 131 -11.21 10.94 -4.15
N VAL A 132 -10.85 9.73 -4.56
CA VAL A 132 -10.27 8.73 -3.68
C VAL A 132 -8.88 8.39 -4.17
N TYR A 133 -7.89 8.71 -3.36
CA TYR A 133 -6.48 8.58 -3.64
C TYR A 133 -5.93 7.35 -2.92
N VAL A 134 -5.13 6.57 -3.63
CA VAL A 134 -4.30 5.49 -3.08
C VAL A 134 -2.84 5.80 -3.35
N THR A 135 -1.98 5.68 -2.35
CA THR A 135 -0.55 5.90 -2.53
C THR A 135 0.28 4.91 -1.72
N HIS A 136 1.54 4.78 -2.12
CA HIS A 136 2.58 4.11 -1.38
C HIS A 136 3.84 4.96 -1.57
N LEU A 137 4.35 5.55 -0.50
CA LEU A 137 5.59 6.34 -0.55
C LEU A 137 6.81 5.41 -0.47
N HIS A 138 7.99 5.96 -0.72
CA HIS A 138 9.26 5.21 -0.66
C HIS A 138 9.41 4.56 0.72
N ALA A 139 9.95 3.35 0.79
CA ALA A 139 10.16 2.67 2.07
C ALA A 139 11.21 3.38 2.95
N GLU A 140 11.01 3.31 4.28
CA GLU A 140 12.04 3.61 5.28
C GLU A 140 12.76 2.31 5.66
N TYR A 141 13.98 2.11 5.16
CA TYR A 141 14.72 0.88 5.40
C TYR A 141 15.47 0.85 6.74
N CYS A 142 15.79 2.03 7.30
CA CYS A 142 16.49 2.17 8.56
C CYS A 142 16.29 3.57 9.12
N ARG A 143 15.67 3.69 10.29
CA ARG A 143 15.37 4.98 10.92
C ARG A 143 16.62 5.81 11.24
N ASP A 144 17.68 5.16 11.74
CA ASP A 144 18.91 5.85 12.14
C ASP A 144 19.77 6.31 10.95
N LYS A 145 19.64 5.65 9.79
CA LYS A 145 20.45 5.89 8.58
C LYS A 145 19.58 5.99 7.35
N ASP A 146 18.62 6.90 7.42
CA ASP A 146 17.64 7.03 6.36
C ASP A 146 18.10 7.95 5.21
N SER A 147 18.82 7.36 4.26
CA SER A 147 19.18 8.04 3.01
C SER A 147 17.97 8.39 2.13
N TYR A 148 16.80 7.83 2.43
CA TYR A 148 15.58 7.99 1.63
C TYR A 148 14.60 9.01 2.22
N LEU A 149 14.93 9.64 3.35
CA LEU A 149 14.12 10.74 3.90
C LEU A 149 13.84 11.84 2.86
N PRO A 150 14.83 12.34 2.09
CA PRO A 150 14.57 13.36 1.07
C PRO A 150 13.60 12.86 -0.01
N HIS A 151 13.64 11.56 -0.35
CA HIS A 151 12.73 10.95 -1.31
C HIS A 151 11.30 11.01 -0.77
N ARG A 152 11.07 10.54 0.46
CA ARG A 152 9.74 10.56 1.09
C ARG A 152 9.21 11.99 1.26
N VAL A 153 10.06 12.95 1.61
CA VAL A 153 9.65 14.37 1.74
C VAL A 153 9.25 14.97 0.39
N VAL A 154 10.01 14.73 -0.68
CA VAL A 154 9.66 15.20 -2.04
C VAL A 154 8.36 14.55 -2.51
N GLN A 155 8.21 13.23 -2.33
CA GLN A 155 6.99 12.53 -2.71
C GLN A 155 5.76 13.04 -1.93
N ALA A 156 5.91 13.32 -0.63
CA ALA A 156 4.83 13.91 0.17
C ALA A 156 4.47 15.33 -0.30
N TRP A 157 5.48 16.12 -0.70
CA TRP A 157 5.28 17.45 -1.30
C TRP A 157 4.58 17.36 -2.67
N GLU A 158 4.92 16.38 -3.50
CA GLU A 158 4.23 16.14 -4.77
C GLU A 158 2.79 15.66 -4.54
N LEU A 159 2.58 14.73 -3.59
CA LEU A 159 1.28 14.19 -3.22
C LEU A 159 0.30 15.28 -2.78
N GLN A 160 0.72 16.19 -1.89
CA GLN A 160 -0.15 17.29 -1.44
C GLN A 160 -0.55 18.19 -2.62
N HIS A 161 0.37 18.49 -3.55
CA HIS A 161 0.08 19.33 -4.70
C HIS A 161 -0.84 18.62 -5.66
N PHE A 162 -0.58 17.35 -5.93
CA PHE A 162 -1.44 16.52 -6.76
C PHE A 162 -2.87 16.48 -6.23
N ILE A 163 -3.06 16.22 -4.93
CA ILE A 163 -4.39 16.25 -4.29
C ILE A 163 -5.04 17.61 -4.45
N ARG A 164 -4.34 18.71 -4.14
CA ARG A 164 -4.89 20.07 -4.23
C ARG A 164 -5.35 20.45 -5.63
N HIS A 165 -4.58 20.09 -6.66
CA HIS A 165 -4.91 20.43 -8.05
C HIS A 165 -5.98 19.52 -8.65
N THR A 166 -6.16 18.32 -8.12
CA THR A 166 -7.12 17.34 -8.67
C THR A 166 -8.40 17.18 -7.86
N SER A 167 -8.54 17.85 -6.70
CA SER A 167 -9.70 17.71 -5.81
C SER A 167 -10.73 18.86 -5.88
N SER A 168 -10.53 19.85 -6.76
CA SER A 168 -11.39 21.06 -6.82
C SER A 168 -12.87 20.78 -7.13
N GLY A 169 -13.19 19.65 -7.76
CA GLY A 169 -14.57 19.23 -8.07
C GLY A 169 -15.15 18.17 -7.12
N ALA A 170 -14.42 17.78 -6.07
CA ALA A 170 -14.86 16.76 -5.15
C ALA A 170 -15.81 17.35 -4.09
N ASP A 171 -16.84 16.59 -3.69
CA ASP A 171 -17.59 16.83 -2.45
C ASP A 171 -16.90 16.14 -1.25
N LEU A 172 -16.10 15.11 -1.54
CA LEU A 172 -15.37 14.31 -0.57
C LEU A 172 -14.00 13.92 -1.11
N VAL A 173 -12.96 14.14 -0.31
CA VAL A 173 -11.60 13.70 -0.61
C VAL A 173 -11.21 12.64 0.40
N ILE A 174 -10.67 11.52 -0.08
CA ILE A 174 -10.14 10.43 0.76
C ILE A 174 -8.76 10.07 0.25
N LEU A 175 -7.77 9.99 1.13
CA LEU A 175 -6.45 9.45 0.84
C LEU A 175 -6.23 8.23 1.71
N GLY A 176 -5.96 7.08 1.11
CA GLY A 176 -5.51 5.89 1.83
C GLY A 176 -4.15 5.44 1.35
N GLY A 177 -3.30 4.96 2.25
CA GLY A 177 -2.07 4.31 1.84
C GLY A 177 -0.99 4.25 2.89
N ASP A 178 0.09 3.59 2.50
CA ASP A 178 1.33 3.47 3.25
C ASP A 178 2.22 4.68 2.94
N LEU A 179 2.35 5.58 3.91
CA LEU A 179 3.19 6.77 3.79
C LEU A 179 4.65 6.50 4.16
N ASN A 180 4.97 5.32 4.72
CA ASN A 180 6.30 5.01 5.23
C ASN A 180 6.91 6.13 6.12
N MET A 181 6.03 6.84 6.84
CA MET A 181 6.39 7.97 7.67
C MET A 181 5.51 7.99 8.91
N HIS A 182 6.14 8.29 10.04
CA HIS A 182 5.49 8.45 11.33
C HIS A 182 4.67 9.76 11.37
N PRO A 183 3.64 9.91 12.24
CA PRO A 183 2.76 11.08 12.23
C PRO A 183 3.48 12.42 12.44
N GLN A 184 4.59 12.42 13.18
CA GLN A 184 5.41 13.59 13.48
C GLN A 184 6.48 13.89 12.43
N ASP A 185 6.68 13.00 11.46
CA ASP A 185 7.66 13.19 10.39
C ASP A 185 7.24 14.37 9.49
N LEU A 186 8.25 15.04 8.94
CA LEU A 186 8.06 16.26 8.15
C LEU A 186 7.08 16.05 6.99
N GLY A 187 7.20 14.96 6.24
CA GLY A 187 6.33 14.70 5.09
C GLY A 187 4.86 14.49 5.48
N THR A 188 4.57 13.76 6.55
CA THR A 188 3.20 13.57 7.06
C THR A 188 2.59 14.90 7.53
N ARG A 189 3.37 15.70 8.26
CA ARG A 189 2.93 17.03 8.73
C ARG A 189 2.68 18.00 7.57
N LEU A 190 3.57 18.04 6.58
CA LEU A 190 3.41 18.84 5.37
C LEU A 190 2.11 18.46 4.65
N LEU A 191 1.95 17.18 4.34
CA LEU A 191 0.79 16.64 3.64
C LEU A 191 -0.52 17.06 4.32
N ARG A 192 -0.65 16.81 5.63
CA ARG A 192 -1.86 17.16 6.39
C ARG A 192 -2.12 18.66 6.44
N THR A 193 -1.07 19.47 6.68
CA THR A 193 -1.21 20.92 6.83
C THR A 193 -1.69 21.59 5.53
N TYR A 194 -1.12 21.23 4.38
CA TYR A 194 -1.43 21.89 3.11
C TYR A 194 -2.68 21.37 2.42
N THR A 195 -3.07 20.11 2.65
CA THR A 195 -4.33 19.56 2.13
C THR A 195 -5.51 19.88 3.04
N GLY A 196 -5.26 20.03 4.34
CA GLY A 196 -6.29 20.11 5.38
C GLY A 196 -7.06 18.79 5.53
N LEU A 197 -6.46 17.66 5.13
CA LEU A 197 -7.04 16.35 5.37
C LEU A 197 -6.94 16.01 6.85
N LEU A 198 -8.07 15.58 7.41
CA LEU A 198 -8.20 15.07 8.75
C LEU A 198 -7.71 13.62 8.81
N ASP A 199 -7.14 13.21 9.94
CA ASP A 199 -6.63 11.86 10.14
C ASP A 199 -7.69 11.00 10.81
N GLY A 200 -8.16 9.95 10.14
CA GLY A 200 -9.22 9.08 10.66
C GLY A 200 -8.90 8.49 12.02
N TYR A 201 -7.62 8.24 12.32
CA TYR A 201 -7.21 7.78 13.65
C TYR A 201 -7.42 8.87 14.72
N THR A 202 -7.08 10.14 14.43
CA THR A 202 -7.20 11.21 15.42
C THR A 202 -8.62 11.72 15.57
N GLU A 203 -9.43 11.63 14.51
CA GLU A 203 -10.81 12.11 14.53
C GLU A 203 -11.82 11.08 15.06
N THR A 204 -11.45 9.80 15.17
CA THR A 204 -12.40 8.78 15.60
C THR A 204 -12.68 8.87 17.10
N ALA A 205 -13.97 8.85 17.48
CA ALA A 205 -14.39 8.74 18.87
C ALA A 205 -14.25 7.31 19.42
N LYS A 206 -14.19 6.31 18.53
CA LYS A 206 -14.04 4.90 18.89
C LYS A 206 -12.97 4.28 17.99
N PHE A 207 -11.93 3.76 18.60
CA PHE A 207 -10.84 3.10 17.88
C PHE A 207 -10.73 1.65 18.34
N ASP A 208 -10.72 0.74 17.38
CA ASP A 208 -10.49 -0.69 17.60
C ASP A 208 -9.22 -1.08 16.85
N GLY A 209 -8.10 -1.13 17.56
CA GLY A 209 -6.77 -1.32 16.97
C GLY A 209 -5.65 -1.18 17.99
N CYS A 210 -4.40 -1.19 17.50
CA CYS A 210 -3.23 -1.08 18.36
C CYS A 210 -3.09 0.33 18.97
N GLU A 211 -2.60 0.41 20.21
CA GLU A 211 -2.34 1.69 20.88
C GLU A 211 -1.48 2.62 19.98
N GLY A 212 -1.74 3.93 20.01
CA GLY A 212 -1.08 4.90 19.13
C GLY A 212 -1.46 4.82 17.65
N GLY A 213 -2.34 3.89 17.27
CA GLY A 213 -2.71 3.63 15.88
C GLY A 213 -1.60 2.94 15.10
N ILE A 214 -0.75 2.16 15.77
CA ILE A 214 0.34 1.42 15.15
C ILE A 214 -0.20 0.51 14.06
N THR A 215 0.39 0.59 12.86
CA THR A 215 -0.02 -0.22 11.70
C THR A 215 1.05 -1.22 11.28
N LEU A 216 2.32 -0.89 11.51
CA LEU A 216 3.44 -1.83 11.44
C LEU A 216 3.73 -2.36 12.84
N ILE A 217 3.07 -3.45 13.21
CA ILE A 217 3.15 -4.03 14.57
C ILE A 217 4.41 -4.88 14.77
N ALA A 218 4.92 -4.91 16.00
CA ALA A 218 6.09 -5.71 16.35
C ALA A 218 5.89 -7.22 16.24
N ASP A 219 4.66 -7.69 16.48
CA ASP A 219 4.32 -9.12 16.43
C ASP A 219 4.10 -9.65 15.00
N ASN A 220 4.30 -8.81 13.97
CA ASN A 220 4.13 -9.24 12.58
C ASN A 220 5.22 -10.27 12.22
N PRO A 221 4.89 -11.53 11.88
CA PRO A 221 5.89 -12.57 11.62
C PRO A 221 6.69 -12.34 10.33
N PHE A 222 6.32 -11.35 9.53
CA PHE A 222 6.98 -11.00 8.28
C PHE A 222 7.95 -9.82 8.41
N ILE A 223 8.00 -9.14 9.55
CA ILE A 223 8.93 -8.03 9.78
C ILE A 223 10.26 -8.53 10.33
N ASN A 224 11.35 -7.85 9.96
CA ASN A 224 12.61 -7.99 10.66
C ASN A 224 12.61 -7.05 11.87
N PRO A 225 12.76 -7.53 13.12
CA PRO A 225 12.72 -6.67 14.31
C PRO A 225 13.72 -5.51 14.28
N LYS A 226 14.81 -5.63 13.50
CA LYS A 226 15.78 -4.54 13.33
C LYS A 226 15.22 -3.34 12.56
N GLU A 227 14.23 -3.56 11.69
CA GLU A 227 13.55 -2.51 10.93
C GLU A 227 12.61 -1.69 11.82
N LEU A 228 12.23 -2.24 12.98
CA LEU A 228 11.40 -1.54 13.95
C LEU A 228 12.19 -0.60 14.84
N CYS A 229 13.51 -0.75 14.98
CA CYS A 229 14.29 0.14 15.84
C CYS A 229 14.15 1.60 15.38
N PRO A 230 13.82 2.55 16.27
CA PRO A 230 13.70 2.46 17.74
C PRO A 230 12.28 2.19 18.28
N PHE A 231 11.30 1.93 17.43
CA PHE A 231 9.90 1.66 17.74
C PHE A 231 9.64 0.20 18.16
N GLU A 232 10.06 -0.18 19.37
CA GLU A 232 9.97 -1.57 19.88
C GLU A 232 8.55 -2.18 19.80
N ASN A 233 7.51 -1.38 20.00
CA ASN A 233 6.12 -1.82 19.96
C ASN A 233 5.48 -1.71 18.56
N GLY A 234 6.22 -1.20 17.57
CA GLY A 234 5.71 -0.90 16.24
C GLY A 234 5.51 0.59 15.98
N VAL A 235 5.20 0.91 14.72
CA VAL A 235 5.10 2.28 14.21
C VAL A 235 3.84 2.48 13.36
N ARG A 236 3.24 3.68 13.39
CA ARG A 236 2.15 4.04 12.48
C ARG A 236 2.71 4.61 11.18
N ILE A 237 2.43 3.92 10.07
CA ILE A 237 2.86 4.34 8.72
C ILE A 237 1.75 4.27 7.68
N ASP A 238 0.63 3.61 7.97
CA ASP A 238 -0.54 3.55 7.10
C ASP A 238 -1.62 4.52 7.60
N TYR A 239 -2.26 5.20 6.66
CA TYR A 239 -3.21 6.26 6.97
C TYR A 239 -4.45 6.18 6.10
N ILE A 240 -5.58 6.55 6.68
CA ILE A 240 -6.78 6.96 5.96
C ILE A 240 -7.07 8.39 6.37
N LEU A 241 -6.80 9.32 5.47
CA LEU A 241 -7.06 10.75 5.66
C LEU A 241 -8.26 11.17 4.82
N TYR A 242 -9.04 12.14 5.29
CA TYR A 242 -10.23 12.59 4.56
C TYR A 242 -10.56 14.06 4.77
N LYS A 243 -11.35 14.62 3.86
CA LYS A 243 -11.90 15.97 3.96
C LYS A 243 -13.22 16.06 3.22
N VAL A 244 -14.24 16.55 3.89
CA VAL A 244 -15.51 16.93 3.26
C VAL A 244 -15.33 18.34 2.69
N MET A 245 -15.65 18.50 1.42
CA MET A 245 -15.56 19.77 0.72
C MET A 245 -16.94 20.42 0.74
N TYR A 246 -17.07 21.54 1.47
CA TYR A 246 -18.27 22.35 1.40
C TYR A 246 -18.24 23.12 0.07
N ASN A 247 -18.76 22.52 -0.99
CA ASN A 247 -18.94 23.24 -2.24
C ASN A 247 -19.92 24.39 -1.99
N LEU A 248 -19.45 25.63 -2.21
CA LEU A 248 -20.12 26.92 -1.94
C LEU A 248 -21.42 27.17 -2.74
N VAL A 249 -22.07 26.13 -3.25
CA VAL A 249 -23.44 26.26 -3.76
C VAL A 249 -24.38 26.20 -2.56
N SER A 250 -24.47 27.34 -1.87
CA SER A 250 -25.70 27.77 -1.22
C SER A 250 -26.86 27.58 -2.21
N LYS A 251 -27.52 26.43 -2.14
CA LYS A 251 -28.92 26.31 -2.55
C LYS A 251 -29.73 26.04 -1.30
N LYS A 252 -30.13 27.16 -0.69
CA LYS A 252 -31.27 27.36 0.21
C LYS A 252 -31.38 26.37 1.39
N VAL A 253 -31.14 26.92 2.58
CA VAL A 253 -31.73 26.51 3.87
C VAL A 253 -31.87 24.99 4.02
N GLY A 254 -30.75 24.33 4.30
CA GLY A 254 -30.72 22.95 4.73
C GLY A 254 -29.49 22.75 5.61
N THR A 255 -29.73 22.34 6.85
CA THR A 255 -28.75 22.00 7.89
C THR A 255 -27.61 21.14 7.32
N PRO A 256 -26.34 21.34 7.74
CA PRO A 256 -25.20 20.59 7.21
C PRO A 256 -25.42 19.07 7.32
N HIS A 257 -25.19 18.35 6.22
CA HIS A 257 -25.14 16.90 6.22
C HIS A 257 -24.05 16.45 7.21
N LYS A 258 -24.44 15.73 8.26
CA LYS A 258 -23.51 15.17 9.24
C LYS A 258 -22.98 13.86 8.64
N MET A 259 -21.80 13.89 8.06
CA MET A 259 -21.16 12.67 7.55
C MET A 259 -20.42 11.97 8.69
N LEU A 260 -20.88 10.78 9.07
CA LEU A 260 -20.17 9.89 9.98
C LEU A 260 -19.27 8.98 9.15
N MET A 261 -18.00 9.37 9.03
CA MET A 261 -16.93 8.47 8.59
C MET A 261 -16.59 7.53 9.75
N THR A 262 -16.93 6.26 9.63
CA THR A 262 -16.33 5.21 10.46
C THR A 262 -15.13 4.67 9.71
N THR A 263 -13.93 5.15 10.04
CA THR A 263 -12.68 4.58 9.55
C THR A 263 -12.39 3.31 10.34
N GLU A 264 -12.64 2.17 9.71
CA GLU A 264 -12.12 0.88 10.16
C GLU A 264 -10.75 0.68 9.48
N CYS A 265 -9.68 1.17 10.12
CA CYS A 265 -8.32 0.79 9.75
C CYS A 265 -8.10 -0.67 10.19
N ASN A 266 -8.51 -1.62 9.36
CA ASN A 266 -8.24 -3.04 9.59
C ASN A 266 -6.83 -3.35 9.08
N HIS A 267 -5.95 -3.69 10.01
CA HIS A 267 -4.50 -3.71 9.89
C HIS A 267 -4.01 -4.87 9.02
N SER A 268 -2.84 -4.73 8.38
CA SER A 268 -1.97 -5.88 8.18
C SER A 268 -1.65 -6.44 9.57
N SER A 269 -2.12 -7.66 9.84
CA SER A 269 -2.00 -8.43 11.10
C SER A 269 -2.92 -8.13 12.29
N GLY A 270 -3.93 -7.26 12.15
CA GLY A 270 -4.94 -6.99 13.18
C GLY A 270 -6.36 -7.23 12.66
N ILE A 271 -6.70 -8.50 12.42
CA ILE A 271 -8.11 -8.92 12.48
C ILE A 271 -8.43 -8.99 13.99
N SER A 272 -9.66 -8.68 14.42
CA SER A 272 -10.05 -8.58 15.83
C SER A 272 -9.32 -9.57 16.76
N SER A 273 -9.10 -9.21 18.03
CA SER A 273 -8.55 -10.13 19.06
C SER A 273 -9.22 -11.53 19.03
N SER A 274 -10.48 -11.63 18.60
CA SER A 274 -11.21 -12.89 18.40
C SER A 274 -10.95 -13.64 17.07
N THR A 275 -10.36 -13.02 16.04
CA THR A 275 -10.13 -13.62 14.72
C THR A 275 -8.66 -13.95 14.43
N VAL A 276 -7.69 -13.13 14.87
CA VAL A 276 -6.25 -13.49 14.78
C VAL A 276 -5.93 -14.68 15.67
N HIS A 277 -6.54 -14.75 16.87
CA HIS A 277 -6.38 -15.91 17.75
C HIS A 277 -6.90 -17.19 17.09
N ASN A 278 -7.98 -17.12 16.30
CA ASN A 278 -8.50 -18.26 15.54
C ASN A 278 -7.65 -18.62 14.30
N ILE A 279 -6.98 -17.66 13.69
CA ILE A 279 -6.08 -17.88 12.54
C ILE A 279 -4.77 -18.53 13.01
N ILE A 280 -4.16 -18.02 14.09
CA ILE A 280 -2.94 -18.60 14.68
C ILE A 280 -3.23 -19.97 15.32
N LYS A 281 -4.41 -20.14 15.94
CA LYS A 281 -4.84 -21.43 16.49
C LYS A 281 -5.06 -22.49 15.41
N ARG A 282 -5.67 -22.13 14.26
CA ARG A 282 -5.77 -23.04 13.10
C ARG A 282 -4.41 -23.39 12.48
N PHE A 283 -3.45 -22.47 12.47
CA PHE A 283 -2.06 -22.74 12.05
C PHE A 283 -1.27 -23.63 13.02
N ARG A 284 -1.61 -23.63 14.33
CA ARG A 284 -1.01 -24.53 15.33
C ARG A 284 -1.69 -25.90 15.39
N GLU A 285 -2.99 -25.97 15.12
CA GLU A 285 -3.79 -27.21 15.19
C GLU A 285 -3.67 -28.08 13.92
N SER A 286 -3.22 -27.52 12.79
CA SER A 286 -3.08 -28.25 11.52
C SER A 286 -1.84 -29.16 11.41
N GLY A 287 -1.09 -29.38 12.49
CA GLY A 287 -0.22 -30.57 12.65
C GLY A 287 0.92 -30.80 11.64
N GLU A 288 1.22 -29.87 10.73
CA GLU A 288 2.27 -30.05 9.72
C GLU A 288 3.45 -29.11 9.96
N ILE A 289 4.39 -29.56 10.80
CA ILE A 289 5.86 -29.41 10.62
C ILE A 289 6.50 -30.43 11.58
N SER A 290 7.10 -31.47 11.02
CA SER A 290 8.10 -32.28 11.71
C SER A 290 9.44 -31.52 11.67
N VAL A 291 9.92 -31.08 12.83
CA VAL A 291 11.24 -30.46 12.96
C VAL A 291 12.30 -31.56 12.86
N TYR A 292 12.92 -31.71 11.70
CA TYR A 292 14.11 -32.55 11.55
C TYR A 292 15.35 -31.69 11.85
N ASN A 293 15.88 -31.82 13.07
CA ASN A 293 17.16 -31.23 13.46
C ASN A 293 18.31 -32.04 12.85
N ARG A 294 19.17 -31.41 12.04
CA ARG A 294 20.55 -31.90 11.80
C ARG A 294 21.56 -30.83 12.21
N PRO A 295 22.51 -31.14 13.10
CA PRO A 295 23.52 -30.19 13.53
C PRO A 295 24.74 -30.20 12.60
N GLY A 296 25.24 -29.01 12.27
CA GLY A 296 26.64 -28.77 11.88
C GLY A 296 26.93 -28.59 10.39
N ARG A 297 27.16 -27.33 9.96
CA ARG A 297 28.40 -26.86 9.29
C ARG A 297 28.30 -25.38 8.89
N ARG A 298 29.43 -24.69 9.01
CA ARG A 298 29.65 -23.26 8.73
C ARG A 298 29.82 -22.95 7.23
N SER A 299 29.34 -21.76 6.86
CA SER A 299 29.90 -20.78 5.91
C SER A 299 29.70 -20.89 4.37
N ARG A 300 29.31 -19.72 3.82
CA ARG A 300 29.56 -19.07 2.51
C ARG A 300 28.73 -19.45 1.26
N GLN A 301 27.86 -18.49 0.91
CA GLN A 301 27.67 -17.78 -0.38
C GLN A 301 27.51 -18.52 -1.73
N TYR A 302 26.36 -18.18 -2.36
CA TYR A 302 25.94 -18.16 -3.79
C TYR A 302 26.07 -19.43 -4.64
N TRP A 303 24.97 -19.83 -5.31
CA TRP A 303 24.83 -19.90 -6.78
C TRP A 303 23.34 -20.05 -7.17
N MET A 304 22.92 -19.31 -8.20
CA MET A 304 21.70 -19.53 -8.98
C MET A 304 21.74 -20.88 -9.70
N ALA A 305 20.61 -21.59 -9.79
CA ALA A 305 20.38 -22.62 -10.79
C ALA A 305 18.97 -22.46 -11.38
N VAL A 306 18.93 -22.05 -12.64
CA VAL A 306 17.79 -22.14 -13.55
C VAL A 306 17.75 -23.57 -14.09
N ILE A 307 16.61 -24.25 -14.03
CA ILE A 307 16.38 -25.48 -14.81
C ILE A 307 15.05 -25.35 -15.56
N PHE A 308 15.13 -25.58 -16.87
CA PHE A 308 14.08 -25.53 -17.88
C PHE A 308 13.10 -26.71 -17.77
N ALA A 309 11.84 -26.45 -18.16
CA ALA A 309 10.88 -27.49 -18.51
C ALA A 309 11.15 -28.01 -19.94
N PRO A 310 10.93 -29.31 -20.23
CA PRO A 310 11.00 -29.81 -21.60
C PRO A 310 9.77 -29.39 -22.40
N SER A 311 10.07 -28.89 -23.59
CA SER A 311 9.17 -28.47 -24.66
C SER A 311 8.38 -29.61 -25.30
N GLY A 312 7.16 -29.30 -25.73
CA GLY A 312 6.49 -29.99 -26.82
C GLY A 312 5.46 -29.08 -27.49
N GLY A 313 5.75 -28.63 -28.71
CA GLY A 313 4.71 -28.31 -29.71
C GLY A 313 4.45 -26.85 -30.09
N THR A 314 5.29 -26.33 -30.99
CA THR A 314 4.96 -25.49 -32.16
C THR A 314 4.36 -24.07 -32.02
N ALA A 315 5.28 -23.09 -32.22
CA ALA A 315 5.28 -22.06 -33.27
C ALA A 315 4.71 -20.63 -33.04
N LEU A 316 5.70 -19.72 -32.88
CA LEU A 316 5.88 -18.37 -33.48
C LEU A 316 5.08 -17.17 -32.92
N LYS A 317 5.73 -16.33 -32.09
CA LYS A 317 6.30 -14.97 -32.38
C LYS A 317 5.36 -13.90 -31.80
N THR A 318 5.77 -12.87 -31.08
CA THR A 318 7.05 -12.28 -30.63
C THR A 318 6.62 -11.21 -29.63
N ASP A 319 7.25 -11.09 -28.47
CA ASP A 319 7.45 -9.76 -27.88
C ASP A 319 8.71 -9.72 -27.01
N LYS A 320 9.42 -8.60 -27.18
CA LYS A 320 10.85 -8.41 -26.94
C LYS A 320 11.19 -8.40 -25.44
N ILE A 321 12.16 -9.21 -25.05
CA ILE A 321 12.88 -9.09 -23.77
C ILE A 321 14.05 -8.14 -23.99
N LEU A 322 14.03 -6.98 -23.34
CA LEU A 322 15.19 -6.09 -23.22
C LEU A 322 16.12 -6.63 -22.12
N LEU A 323 17.22 -7.26 -22.55
CA LEU A 323 18.37 -7.59 -21.72
C LEU A 323 19.34 -6.39 -21.72
N TRP A 324 19.67 -5.85 -20.55
CA TRP A 324 20.79 -4.93 -20.40
C TRP A 324 21.93 -5.62 -19.64
N LYS A 325 23.04 -5.84 -20.33
CA LYS A 325 24.34 -6.23 -19.77
C LYS A 325 25.08 -4.95 -19.37
N SER A 326 25.40 -4.78 -18.10
CA SER A 326 26.48 -3.86 -17.70
C SER A 326 27.80 -4.64 -17.73
N LEU A 327 28.66 -4.30 -18.69
CA LEU A 327 30.05 -4.72 -18.76
C LEU A 327 30.83 -4.02 -17.64
N HIS A 328 31.42 -4.78 -16.73
CA HIS A 328 32.56 -4.31 -15.94
C HIS A 328 33.85 -4.76 -16.61
N GLY A 329 34.72 -3.80 -16.89
CA GLY A 329 36.10 -4.04 -17.27
C GLY A 329 36.81 -2.73 -17.48
N PHE A 330 37.41 -2.18 -16.43
CA PHE A 330 38.78 -1.67 -16.44
C PHE A 330 39.27 -1.52 -15.00
N ARG A 331 40.26 -2.34 -14.64
CA ARG A 331 41.19 -2.07 -13.54
C ARG A 331 42.13 -0.96 -14.00
N ASN A 332 42.43 -0.02 -13.11
CA ASN A 332 43.82 0.42 -12.93
C ASN A 332 44.02 0.91 -11.48
N THR A 333 44.98 0.25 -10.84
CA THR A 333 45.91 0.76 -9.82
C THR A 333 46.38 2.18 -10.19
N SER A 334 46.74 3.13 -9.32
CA SER A 334 47.33 3.10 -7.97
C SER A 334 47.46 4.56 -7.46
N GLU A 335 47.73 4.68 -6.15
CA GLU A 335 48.51 5.75 -5.49
C GLU A 335 47.97 7.19 -5.25
N ASN A 336 47.93 7.51 -3.95
CA ASN A 336 48.45 8.70 -3.23
C ASN A 336 48.12 10.11 -3.75
N HIS A 337 47.38 10.90 -2.97
CA HIS A 337 47.90 11.73 -1.87
C HIS A 337 46.80 12.60 -1.24
N CYS A 338 47.07 13.02 0.00
CA CYS A 338 46.31 13.96 0.81
C CYS A 338 46.06 15.32 0.11
N LEU A 339 44.83 15.82 0.18
CA LEU A 339 44.39 17.00 0.93
C LEU A 339 42.88 17.19 0.77
#